data_AF-A0A439L817-F1
#
_entry.id   AF-A0A439L817-F1
#
_cell.length_a   1.000
_cell.length_b   1.000
_cell.length_c   1.000
_cell.angle_alpha   90.00
_cell.angle_beta   90.00
_cell.angle_gamma   90.00
#
_symmetry.space_group_name_H-M   'P 1'
#
loop_
_entity.id
_entity.type
_entity.pdbx_description
1 polymer ?
#
loop_
_entity_poly.entity_id
_entity_poly.type
_entity_poly.pdbx_seq_one_letter_code
_entity_poly.pdbx_strand_id
1 'polypeptide(L)' 'MKPSTSAMRFKINLLEDGSVVTADGEYLGTWQTDESDAFYEFIPDGNSEPLFSDVFMGPFCKVIENWHNSLAS' A
#
# COMPACT_ATOMS: atom_id res chain seq x y z
N MET A 1 -14.45 -11.17 -22.59
CA MET A 1 -13.73 -11.83 -21.49
C MET A 1 -13.69 -10.85 -20.34
N LYS A 2 -14.38 -11.11 -19.22
CA LYS A 2 -14.21 -10.26 -18.03
C LYS A 2 -12.83 -10.59 -17.44
N PRO A 3 -11.98 -9.61 -17.07
CA PRO A 3 -10.73 -9.93 -16.40
C PRO A 3 -11.07 -10.73 -15.14
N SER A 4 -10.33 -11.82 -14.92
CA SER A 4 -10.36 -12.54 -13.65
C SER A 4 -10.02 -11.54 -12.56
N THR A 5 -10.94 -11.31 -11.61
CA THR A 5 -10.63 -10.67 -10.34
C THR A 5 -9.63 -11.58 -9.63
N SER A 6 -8.34 -11.45 -9.94
CA SER A 6 -7.31 -12.13 -9.17
C SER A 6 -7.52 -11.68 -7.73
N ALA A 7 -7.95 -12.60 -6.89
CA ALA A 7 -8.10 -12.34 -5.46
C ALA A 7 -6.73 -11.85 -4.97
N MET A 8 -6.69 -10.60 -4.56
CA MET A 8 -5.50 -9.97 -4.00
C MET A 8 -5.00 -10.84 -2.85
N ARG A 9 -3.71 -11.16 -2.85
CA ARG A 9 -3.13 -12.21 -1.98
C ARG A 9 -3.05 -11.79 -0.53
N PHE A 10 -2.86 -10.50 -0.28
CA PHE A 10 -2.60 -9.93 1.03
C PHE A 10 -3.71 -8.96 1.43
N LYS A 11 -3.75 -8.59 2.71
CA LYS A 11 -4.68 -7.54 3.19
C LYS A 11 -4.37 -6.18 2.59
N ILE A 12 -3.08 -5.89 2.41
CA ILE A 12 -2.53 -4.74 1.68
C ILE A 12 -1.62 -5.29 0.59
N ASN A 13 -1.81 -4.83 -0.63
CA ASN A 13 -1.09 -5.29 -1.82
C ASN A 13 -0.42 -4.10 -2.48
N LEU A 14 0.88 -4.22 -2.69
CA LEU A 14 1.69 -3.26 -3.42
C LEU A 14 1.79 -3.76 -4.86
N LEU A 15 1.21 -3.01 -5.80
CA LEU A 15 1.16 -3.39 -7.21
C LEU A 15 2.38 -2.87 -7.97
N GLU A 16 2.71 -3.50 -9.09
CA GLU A 16 3.86 -3.12 -9.93
C GLU A 16 3.73 -1.71 -10.53
N ASP A 17 2.51 -1.19 -10.65
CA ASP A 17 2.23 0.17 -11.11
C ASP A 17 2.38 1.25 -10.02
N GLY A 18 2.81 0.85 -8.81
CA GLY A 18 2.96 1.75 -7.66
C GLY A 18 1.69 1.93 -6.83
N SER A 19 0.56 1.29 -7.18
CA SER A 19 -0.68 1.40 -6.40
C SER A 19 -0.63 0.57 -5.12
N VAL A 20 -1.23 1.09 -4.06
CA VAL A 20 -1.50 0.35 -2.81
C VAL A 20 -2.98 0.08 -2.69
N VAL A 21 -3.35 -1.19 -2.64
CA VAL A 21 -4.76 -1.61 -2.61
C VAL A 21 -5.03 -2.65 -1.52
N THR A 22 -6.25 -2.64 -0.99
CA THR A 22 -6.74 -3.67 -0.07
C THR A 22 -6.99 -5.01 -0.77
N ALA A 23 -7.32 -6.04 0.00
CA ALA A 23 -7.70 -7.36 -0.53
C ALA A 23 -8.97 -7.33 -1.42
N ASP A 24 -9.89 -6.41 -1.18
CA ASP A 24 -11.12 -6.20 -1.96
C ASP A 24 -10.96 -5.18 -3.10
N GLY A 25 -9.77 -4.61 -3.26
CA GLY A 25 -9.44 -3.70 -4.36
C GLY A 25 -9.75 -2.24 -4.11
N GLU A 26 -9.99 -1.84 -2.85
CA GLU A 26 -10.01 -0.43 -2.45
C GLU A 26 -8.63 0.19 -2.67
N TYR A 27 -8.58 1.32 -3.35
CA TYR A 27 -7.35 2.08 -3.56
C TYR A 27 -7.07 2.98 -2.35
N LEU A 28 -5.85 2.90 -1.81
CA LEU A 28 -5.44 3.64 -0.61
C LEU A 28 -4.44 4.75 -0.88
N GLY A 29 -3.72 4.69 -2.00
CA GLY A 29 -2.61 5.59 -2.32
C GLY A 29 -1.52 4.89 -3.14
N THR A 30 -0.32 5.45 -3.12
CA THR A 30 0.84 4.94 -3.85
C THR A 30 1.97 4.50 -2.93
N TRP A 31 2.83 3.62 -3.44
CA TRP A 31 4.10 3.26 -2.81
C TRP A 31 5.26 3.53 -3.77
N GLN A 32 6.42 3.83 -3.19
CA GLN A 32 7.68 4.00 -3.90
C GLN A 32 8.84 3.55 -3.01
N THR A 33 10.04 3.58 -3.56
CA THR A 33 11.28 3.57 -2.78
C THR A 33 11.84 4.98 -2.64
N ASP A 34 12.57 5.23 -1.56
CA ASP A 34 13.33 6.48 -1.38
C ASP A 34 14.51 6.57 -2.37
N GLU A 35 15.22 7.70 -2.39
CA GLU A 35 16.36 7.92 -3.31
C GLU A 35 17.48 6.86 -3.17
N SER A 36 17.56 6.17 -2.03
CA SER A 36 18.57 5.17 -1.74
C SER A 36 18.13 3.72 -2.00
N ASP A 37 16.86 3.51 -2.40
CA ASP A 37 16.21 2.21 -2.49
C ASP A 37 16.24 1.38 -1.18
N ALA A 38 16.47 2.04 -0.04
CA ALA A 38 16.59 1.38 1.25
C ALA A 38 15.27 1.34 2.03
N PHE A 39 14.35 2.25 1.72
CA PHE A 39 13.06 2.36 2.39
C PHE A 39 11.92 2.27 1.38
N TYR A 40 10.88 1.53 1.76
CA TYR A 40 9.57 1.62 1.13
C TYR A 40 8.81 2.77 1.76
N GLU A 41 8.15 3.58 0.95
CA GLU A 41 7.39 4.74 1.37
C GLU A 41 5.95 4.64 0.90
N PHE A 42 5.00 4.96 1.78
CA PHE A 42 3.56 4.99 1.47
C PHE A 42 3.06 6.42 1.48
N ILE A 43 2.43 6.84 0.37
CA ILE A 43 1.78 8.13 0.22
C ILE A 43 0.27 7.88 0.10
N PRO A 44 -0.53 8.24 1.11
CA PRO A 44 -1.98 8.06 1.04
C PRO A 44 -2.60 8.89 -0.08
N ASP A 45 -3.75 8.45 -0.60
CA ASP A 45 -4.49 9.21 -1.61
C ASP A 45 -4.75 10.66 -1.14
N GLY A 46 -4.57 11.61 -2.06
CA GLY A 46 -4.67 13.04 -1.78
C GLY A 46 -3.52 13.67 -0.99
N ASN A 47 -2.46 12.93 -0.64
CA ASN A 47 -1.27 13.46 0.02
C ASN A 47 -0.11 13.60 -0.96
N SER A 48 0.83 14.51 -0.67
CA SER A 48 2.05 14.72 -1.46
C SER A 48 3.31 14.16 -0.81
N GLU A 49 3.24 13.79 0.47
CA GLU A 49 4.37 13.35 1.27
C GLU A 49 4.13 11.94 1.84
N PRO A 50 5.18 11.14 2.05
CA PRO A 50 5.05 9.84 2.69
C PRO A 50 4.50 9.94 4.11
N LEU A 51 3.50 9.12 4.43
CA LEU A 51 2.97 8.97 5.79
C LEU A 51 3.74 7.93 6.59
N PHE A 52 4.18 6.85 5.94
CA PHE A 52 4.95 5.77 6.56
C PHE A 52 6.13 5.38 5.68
N SER A 53 7.21 4.98 6.34
CA SER A 53 8.32 4.30 5.70
C SER A 53 8.85 3.15 6.55
N ASP A 54 9.33 2.10 5.89
CA ASP A 54 9.97 0.96 6.54
C ASP A 54 10.99 0.31 5.59
N VAL A 55 12.03 -0.30 6.16
CA VAL A 55 13.05 -1.05 5.40
C VAL A 55 12.50 -2.40 4.94
N PHE A 56 11.53 -2.95 5.66
CA PHE A 56 10.98 -4.28 5.39
C PHE A 56 9.54 -4.21 4.90
N MET A 57 9.30 -4.82 3.74
CA MET A 57 7.99 -4.81 3.07
C MET A 57 6.86 -5.42 3.92
N GLY A 58 7.15 -6.43 4.74
CA GLY A 58 6.15 -7.04 5.64
C GLY A 58 5.65 -6.06 6.71
N PRO A 59 6.53 -5.53 7.58
CA PRO A 59 6.21 -4.44 8.49
C PRO A 59 5.57 -3.22 7.83
N PHE A 60 6.06 -2.82 6.65
CA PHE A 60 5.48 -1.74 5.84
C PHE A 60 3.99 -1.99 5.52
N CYS A 61 3.65 -3.15 4.94
CA CYS A 61 2.24 -3.49 4.67
C CYS A 61 1.42 -3.56 5.97
N LYS A 62 2.03 -3.98 7.08
CA LYS A 62 1.33 -4.09 8.37
C LYS A 62 1.00 -2.73 8.97
N VAL A 63 1.88 -1.73 8.84
CA VAL A 63 1.60 -0.38 9.34
C VAL A 63 0.48 0.28 8.53
N ILE A 64 0.47 0.09 7.20
CA ILE A 64 -0.61 0.57 6.32
C ILE A 64 -1.94 -0.09 6.69
N GLU A 65 -1.96 -1.42 6.91
CA GLU A 65 -3.16 -2.15 7.33
C GLU A 65 -3.73 -1.58 8.65
N ASN A 66 -2.87 -1.35 9.63
CA ASN A 66 -3.30 -0.84 10.94
C ASN A 66 -3.85 0.59 10.84
N TRP A 67 -3.22 1.43 10.02
CA TRP A 67 -3.69 2.78 9.73
C TRP A 67 -5.06 2.76 9.06
N HIS A 68 -5.24 1.98 7.99
CA HIS A 68 -6.52 1.89 7.28
C HIS A 68 -7.65 1.41 8.20
N ASN A 69 -7.42 0.37 8.99
CA ASN A 69 -8.39 -0.12 9.97
C ASN A 69 -8.78 0.95 11.01
N SER A 70 -7.88 1.87 11.35
CA SER A 70 -8.17 2.95 12.31
C SER A 70 -9.09 4.04 11.74
N LEU A 71 -9.21 4.16 10.41
CA LEU A 71 -10.09 5.13 9.75
C LEU A 71 -11.55 4.65 9.70
N ALA A 72 -11.77 3.34 9.75
CA ALA A 72 -13.09 2.72 9.71
C ALA A 72 -13.77 2.61 11.10
N SER A 73 -13.15 3.19 12.15
CA SER A 73 -13.58 3.10 13.55
C SER A 73 -14.37 4.31 14.02
#